data_AF-A0AAD3HH30-F1
#
_entry.id   AF-A0AAD3HH30-F1
#
_cell.length_a   1.000
_cell.length_b   1.000
_cell.length_c   1.000
_cell.angle_alpha   90.00
_cell.angle_beta   90.00
_cell.angle_gamma   90.00
#
_symmetry.space_group_name_H-M   'P 1'
#
loop_
_entity.id
_entity.type
_entity.pdbx_description
1 polymer ?
#
loop_
_entity_poly.entity_id
_entity_poly.type
_entity_poly.pdbx_seq_one_letter_code
_entity_poly.pdbx_strand_id
1 'polypeptide(L)'
;MAGRPHDVTLSVGLLEKLAGLKKPEPPKPVMAPRPGIQLPTRSPVSAEAARMLAQDKQLTRQLQATKEVSGLLVKAEESEVARMQAMADELVKKFSVPAKPAPCQSEASACTQCFKEHAKEAWRCAEVAEAYRQCSSRAFSAARGAAVARSG
;
A
#
# COMPACT_ATOMS: atom_id res chain seq x y z
N MET A 1 21.05 19.65 6.69
CA MET A 1 19.93 20.51 6.24
C MET A 1 18.69 20.12 7.04
N ALA A 2 18.42 20.82 8.14
CA ALA A 2 17.30 20.50 9.03
C ALA A 2 16.01 21.13 8.47
N GLY A 3 14.99 20.31 8.21
CA GLY A 3 13.67 20.75 7.78
C GLY A 3 12.94 21.45 8.91
N ARG A 4 12.54 22.71 8.71
CA ARG A 4 11.70 23.45 9.66
C ARG A 4 10.23 23.06 9.42
N PRO A 5 9.46 22.71 10.45
CA PRO A 5 8.03 22.50 10.30
C PRO A 5 7.35 23.85 10.04
N HIS A 6 6.59 23.94 8.95
CA HIS A 6 5.72 25.07 8.68
C HIS A 6 4.42 24.87 9.46
N ASP A 7 4.18 25.72 10.46
CA ASP A 7 2.91 25.76 11.19
C ASP A 7 1.92 26.61 10.37
N VAL A 8 0.77 26.02 10.04
CA VAL A 8 -0.28 26.69 9.27
C VAL A 8 -1.46 26.93 10.20
N THR A 9 -1.61 28.17 10.63
CA THR A 9 -2.74 28.57 11.48
C THR A 9 -3.95 28.90 10.60
N LEU A 10 -5.01 28.08 10.70
CA LEU A 10 -6.26 28.31 9.98
C LEU A 10 -7.22 29.14 10.84
N SER A 11 -7.77 30.20 10.25
CA SER A 11 -8.76 31.04 10.93
C SER A 11 -10.13 30.37 10.97
N VAL A 12 -10.90 30.60 12.05
CA VAL A 12 -12.25 30.06 12.23
C VAL A 12 -13.17 30.39 11.05
N GLY A 13 -13.03 31.58 10.47
CA GLY A 13 -13.81 31.99 9.29
C GLY A 13 -13.49 31.20 8.01
N LEU A 14 -12.27 30.65 7.89
CA LEU A 14 -11.90 29.78 6.78
C LEU A 14 -12.48 28.37 6.97
N LEU A 15 -12.46 27.85 8.20
CA LEU A 15 -13.09 26.59 8.58
C LEU A 15 -14.61 26.62 8.37
N GLU A 16 -15.28 27.71 8.73
CA GLU A 16 -16.73 27.92 8.50
C GLU A 16 -17.08 27.90 7.00
N LYS A 17 -16.24 28.50 6.15
CA LYS A 17 -16.44 28.50 4.69
C LYS A 17 -16.23 27.13 4.06
N LEU A 18 -15.24 26.37 4.52
CA LEU A 18 -14.99 25.00 4.07
C LEU A 18 -16.11 24.04 4.51
N ALA A 19 -16.74 24.31 5.66
CA ALA A 19 -17.89 23.55 6.17
C ALA A 19 -19.23 23.88 5.48
N GLY A 20 -19.24 24.76 4.45
CA GLY A 20 -20.44 25.07 3.67
C GLY A 20 -21.51 25.87 4.43
N LEU A 21 -21.18 26.43 5.61
CA LEU A 21 -22.09 27.23 6.41
C LEU A 21 -22.22 28.64 5.79
N LYS A 22 -23.29 28.88 5.04
CA LYS A 22 -23.64 30.23 4.56
C LYS A 22 -24.23 31.04 5.72
N LYS A 23 -23.46 31.98 6.28
CA LYS A 23 -24.00 33.02 7.18
C LYS A 23 -25.00 33.89 6.41
N PRO A 24 -26.20 34.18 6.95
CA PRO A 24 -27.09 35.18 6.37
C PRO A 24 -26.43 36.56 6.44
N GLU A 25 -26.41 37.28 5.31
CA GLU A 25 -25.92 38.66 5.25
C GLU A 25 -26.82 39.57 6.11
N PRO A 26 -26.25 40.39 7.02
CA PRO A 26 -27.02 41.44 7.66
C PRO A 26 -27.47 42.47 6.62
N PRO A 27 -28.62 43.14 6.83
CA PRO A 27 -29.11 44.15 5.91
C PRO A 27 -28.07 45.27 5.76
N LYS A 28 -27.70 45.57 4.52
CA LYS A 28 -26.72 46.61 4.20
C LYS A 28 -27.21 47.95 4.76
N PRO A 29 -26.44 48.64 5.62
CA PRO A 29 -26.78 50.00 5.99
C PRO A 29 -26.76 50.85 4.71
N VAL A 30 -27.86 51.55 4.45
CA VAL A 30 -27.95 52.52 3.36
C VAL A 30 -27.03 53.68 3.73
N MET A 31 -25.79 53.63 3.24
CA MET A 31 -24.84 54.72 3.39
C MET A 31 -25.25 55.86 2.45
N ALA A 32 -25.37 57.07 3.01
CA ALA A 32 -25.53 58.30 2.23
C ALA A 32 -24.41 58.43 1.17
N PRO A 33 -24.66 59.13 0.04
CA PRO A 33 -23.68 59.28 -1.03
C PRO A 33 -22.40 59.91 -0.46
N ARG A 34 -21.32 59.14 -0.40
CA ARG A 34 -20.01 59.68 -0.05
C ARG A 34 -19.52 60.54 -1.22
N PRO A 35 -18.90 61.71 -0.96
CA PRO A 35 -18.20 62.45 -2.01
C PRO A 35 -17.20 61.51 -2.69
N GLY A 36 -17.17 61.53 -4.02
CA GLY A 36 -16.35 60.64 -4.82
C GLY A 36 -14.88 60.70 -4.38
N ILE A 37 -14.41 59.64 -3.73
CA ILE A 37 -12.99 59.45 -3.49
C ILE A 37 -12.38 59.15 -4.85
N GLN A 38 -11.63 60.11 -5.39
CA GLN A 38 -10.76 59.83 -6.53
C GLN A 38 -9.70 58.85 -6.05
N LEU A 39 -9.85 57.56 -6.39
CA LEU A 39 -8.77 56.62 -6.20
C LEU A 39 -7.60 57.09 -7.08
N PRO A 40 -6.38 57.19 -6.54
CA PRO A 40 -5.22 57.54 -7.35
C PRO A 40 -5.11 56.53 -8.49
N THR A 41 -5.05 57.06 -9.72
CA THR A 41 -4.76 56.31 -10.94
C THR A 41 -3.58 55.39 -10.70
N ARG A 42 -3.80 54.08 -10.91
CA ARG A 42 -2.87 52.99 -10.61
C ARG A 42 -1.42 53.39 -10.86
N SER A 43 -0.62 53.45 -9.79
CA SER A 43 0.84 53.46 -9.91
C SER A 43 1.29 52.31 -10.81
N PRO A 44 2.32 52.52 -11.65
CA PRO A 44 2.92 51.41 -12.39
C PRO A 44 3.33 50.34 -11.39
N VAL A 45 3.03 49.09 -11.73
CA VAL A 45 3.38 47.92 -10.93
C VAL A 45 4.86 48.05 -10.53
N SER A 46 5.13 48.11 -9.22
CA SER A 46 6.50 48.16 -8.71
C SER A 46 7.32 47.05 -9.36
N ALA A 47 8.59 47.32 -9.68
CA ALA A 47 9.49 46.33 -10.25
C ALA A 47 9.50 45.01 -9.43
N GLU A 48 9.29 45.11 -8.11
CA GLU A 48 9.20 43.97 -7.22
C GLU A 48 7.92 43.15 -7.43
N ALA A 49 6.78 43.80 -7.64
CA ALA A 49 5.52 43.12 -7.94
C ALA A 49 5.56 42.43 -9.32
N ALA A 50 6.24 43.03 -10.30
CA ALA A 50 6.46 42.40 -11.61
C ALA A 50 7.36 41.15 -11.50
N ARG A 51 8.40 41.21 -10.65
CA ARG A 51 9.27 40.06 -10.36
C ARG A 51 8.52 38.92 -9.68
N MET A 52 7.68 39.21 -8.68
CA MET A 52 6.87 38.18 -8.02
C MET A 52 5.88 37.52 -8.98
N LEU A 53 5.22 38.28 -9.85
CA LEU A 53 4.32 37.73 -10.88
C LEU A 53 5.07 36.86 -11.91
N ALA A 54 6.32 37.22 -12.26
CA ALA A 54 7.14 36.41 -13.15
C ALA A 54 7.55 35.09 -12.49
N GLN A 55 7.94 35.12 -11.22
CA GLN A 55 8.24 33.92 -10.44
C GLN A 55 7.02 33.00 -10.30
N ASP A 56 5.84 33.56 -10.02
CA ASP A 56 4.59 32.81 -9.91
C ASP A 56 4.22 32.08 -11.21
N LYS A 57 4.36 32.77 -12.36
CA LYS A 57 4.18 32.15 -13.68
C LYS A 57 5.19 31.03 -13.95
N GLN A 58 6.45 31.22 -13.55
CA GLN A 58 7.48 30.20 -13.69
C GLN A 58 7.16 28.97 -12.83
N LEU A 59 6.76 29.19 -11.57
CA LEU A 59 6.41 28.13 -10.63
C LEU A 59 5.18 27.35 -11.11
N THR A 60 4.17 28.04 -11.64
CA THR A 60 2.97 27.42 -12.22
C THR A 60 3.33 26.49 -13.38
N ARG A 61 4.22 26.92 -14.28
CA ARG A 61 4.69 26.10 -15.40
C ARG A 61 5.45 24.86 -14.91
N GLN A 62 6.30 25.02 -13.91
CA GLN A 62 7.04 23.89 -13.32
C GLN A 62 6.11 22.88 -12.67
N LEU A 63 5.11 23.34 -11.90
CA LEU A 63 4.12 22.45 -11.29
C LEU A 63 3.30 21.69 -12.33
N GLN A 64 2.92 22.35 -13.42
CA GLN A 64 2.19 21.71 -14.51
C GLN A 64 3.05 20.65 -15.21
N ALA A 65 4.31 20.97 -15.52
CA ALA A 65 5.25 20.02 -16.10
C ALA A 65 5.46 18.80 -15.17
N THR A 66 5.63 19.03 -13.87
CA THR A 66 5.76 17.95 -12.87
C THR A 66 4.51 17.07 -12.85
N LYS A 67 3.31 17.66 -12.91
CA LYS A 67 2.04 16.92 -12.94
C LYS A 67 1.91 16.03 -14.18
N GLU A 68 2.34 16.53 -15.33
CA GLU A 68 2.30 15.76 -16.59
C GLU A 68 3.29 14.60 -16.56
N VAL A 69 4.53 14.86 -16.15
CA VAL A 69 5.58 13.83 -16.05
C VAL A 69 5.21 12.78 -15.00
N SER A 70 4.71 13.17 -13.83
CA SER A 70 4.29 12.21 -12.81
C SER A 70 3.16 11.32 -13.27
N GLY A 71 2.18 11.86 -14.03
CA GLY A 71 1.11 11.07 -14.61
C GLY A 71 1.61 10.04 -15.64
N LEU A 72 2.65 10.36 -16.42
CA LEU A 72 3.28 9.40 -17.33
C LEU A 72 4.06 8.33 -16.56
N LEU A 73 4.74 8.72 -15.49
CA LEU A 73 5.53 7.80 -14.67
C LEU A 73 4.64 6.76 -13.99
N VAL A 74 3.52 7.18 -13.40
CA VAL A 74 2.53 6.27 -12.79
C VAL A 74 2.01 5.26 -13.80
N LYS A 75 1.67 5.70 -15.03
CA LYS A 75 1.21 4.77 -16.08
C LYS A 75 2.28 3.76 -16.47
N ALA A 76 3.55 4.19 -16.55
CA ALA A 76 4.66 3.29 -16.85
C ALA A 76 4.87 2.28 -15.73
N GLU A 77 4.83 2.72 -14.48
CA GLU A 77 4.92 1.86 -13.29
C GLU A 77 3.79 0.82 -13.26
N GLU A 78 2.54 1.22 -13.50
CA GLU A 78 1.40 0.30 -13.59
C GLU A 78 1.62 -0.79 -14.65
N SER A 79 2.13 -0.41 -15.83
CA SER A 79 2.42 -1.36 -16.91
C SER A 79 3.55 -2.33 -16.56
N GLU A 80 4.59 -1.86 -15.88
CA GLU A 80 5.70 -2.69 -15.43
C GLU A 80 5.27 -3.65 -14.32
N VAL A 81 4.45 -3.20 -13.37
CA VAL A 81 3.88 -4.06 -12.32
C VAL A 81 3.07 -5.20 -12.94
N ALA A 82 2.22 -4.91 -13.93
CA ALA A 82 1.46 -5.94 -14.63
C ALA A 82 2.38 -6.95 -15.35
N ARG A 83 3.44 -6.46 -16.01
CA ARG A 83 4.45 -7.31 -16.67
C ARG A 83 5.18 -8.21 -15.68
N MET A 84 5.59 -7.66 -14.53
CA MET A 84 6.27 -8.41 -13.47
C MET A 84 5.37 -9.47 -12.85
N GLN A 85 4.09 -9.17 -12.63
CA GLN A 85 3.11 -10.14 -12.13
C GLN A 85 2.92 -11.29 -13.12
N ALA A 86 2.72 -10.99 -14.41
CA ALA A 86 2.58 -12.02 -15.43
C ALA A 86 3.83 -12.92 -15.52
N MET A 87 5.03 -12.32 -15.43
CA MET A 87 6.28 -13.08 -15.39
C MET A 87 6.39 -13.94 -14.14
N ALA A 88 6.01 -13.42 -12.96
CA ALA A 88 6.00 -14.19 -11.73
C ALA A 88 5.05 -15.40 -11.83
N ASP A 89 3.85 -15.21 -12.37
CA ASP A 89 2.89 -16.30 -12.58
C ASP A 89 3.41 -17.34 -13.57
N GLU A 90 4.09 -16.92 -14.62
CA GLU A 90 4.72 -17.83 -15.57
C GLU A 90 5.84 -18.64 -14.92
N LEU A 91 6.68 -18.00 -14.10
CA LEU A 91 7.72 -18.68 -13.34
C LEU A 91 7.13 -19.67 -12.34
N VAL A 92 6.08 -19.30 -11.62
CA VAL A 92 5.36 -20.22 -10.72
C VAL A 92 4.84 -21.41 -11.54
N LYS A 93 4.23 -21.21 -12.71
CA LYS A 93 3.75 -22.32 -13.54
C LYS A 93 4.88 -23.23 -14.03
N LYS A 94 6.01 -22.65 -14.45
CA LYS A 94 7.15 -23.40 -15.02
C LYS A 94 7.93 -24.18 -13.96
N PHE A 95 8.08 -23.60 -12.77
CA PHE A 95 8.96 -24.11 -11.72
C PHE A 95 8.22 -24.64 -10.49
N SER A 96 6.88 -24.54 -10.46
CA SER A 96 6.10 -25.24 -9.44
C SER A 96 6.23 -26.74 -9.65
N VAL A 97 7.05 -27.36 -8.80
CA VAL A 97 7.06 -28.80 -8.66
C VAL A 97 5.87 -29.15 -7.77
N PRO A 98 4.92 -30.00 -8.22
CA PRO A 98 3.86 -30.45 -7.35
C PRO A 98 4.50 -31.06 -6.10
N ALA A 99 4.16 -30.53 -4.93
CA ALA A 99 4.64 -31.05 -3.68
C ALA A 99 4.28 -32.54 -3.63
N LYS A 100 5.30 -33.41 -3.68
CA LYS A 100 5.06 -34.84 -3.48
C LYS A 100 4.42 -34.98 -2.10
N PRO A 101 3.30 -35.72 -1.98
CA PRO A 101 2.69 -35.93 -0.68
C PRO A 101 3.78 -36.44 0.26
N ALA A 102 3.88 -35.83 1.44
CA ALA A 102 4.83 -36.25 2.45
C ALA A 102 4.60 -37.75 2.70
N PRO A 103 5.67 -38.56 2.83
CA PRO A 103 5.50 -39.97 3.11
C PRO A 103 4.68 -40.13 4.39
N CYS A 104 3.77 -41.09 4.40
CA CYS A 104 2.93 -41.43 5.56
C CYS A 104 1.89 -40.35 5.94
N GLN A 105 1.47 -39.49 5.00
CA GLN A 105 0.50 -38.43 5.27
C GLN A 105 -0.83 -38.97 5.82
N SER A 106 -1.32 -40.09 5.29
CA SER A 106 -2.54 -40.76 5.77
C SER A 106 -2.42 -41.19 7.23
N GLU A 107 -1.36 -41.91 7.57
CA GLU A 107 -1.10 -42.46 8.90
C GLU A 107 -0.83 -41.33 9.91
N ALA A 108 -0.13 -40.27 9.48
CA ALA A 108 0.11 -39.07 10.29
C ALA A 108 -1.21 -38.36 10.64
N SER A 109 -2.11 -38.23 9.64
CA SER A 109 -3.42 -37.59 9.83
C SER A 109 -4.30 -38.42 10.76
N ALA A 110 -4.38 -39.75 10.58
CA ALA A 110 -5.14 -40.65 11.45
C ALA A 110 -4.62 -40.66 12.89
N CYS A 111 -3.30 -40.68 13.07
CA CYS A 111 -2.66 -40.60 14.39
C CYS A 111 -3.00 -39.27 15.09
N THR A 112 -2.86 -38.15 14.38
CA THR A 112 -3.17 -36.81 14.92
C THR A 112 -4.66 -36.68 15.26
N GLN A 113 -5.54 -37.20 14.39
CA GLN A 113 -6.98 -37.19 14.60
C GLN A 113 -7.36 -37.97 15.87
N CYS A 114 -6.83 -39.18 16.04
CA CYS A 114 -7.11 -40.00 17.21
C CYS A 114 -6.66 -39.32 18.52
N PHE A 115 -5.45 -38.75 18.56
CA PHE A 115 -4.97 -38.08 19.77
C PHE A 115 -5.75 -36.79 20.08
N LYS A 116 -6.31 -36.12 19.07
CA LYS A 116 -7.24 -35.00 19.28
C LYS A 116 -8.56 -35.47 19.91
N GLU A 117 -9.08 -36.61 19.46
CA GLU A 117 -10.35 -37.17 19.95
C GLU A 117 -10.20 -37.83 21.34
N HIS A 118 -9.05 -38.43 21.63
CA HIS A 118 -8.77 -39.19 22.85
C HIS A 118 -7.64 -38.58 23.69
N ALA A 119 -7.65 -37.26 23.91
CA ALA A 119 -6.56 -36.54 24.59
C ALA A 119 -6.23 -37.07 26.01
N LYS A 120 -7.22 -37.58 26.74
CA LYS A 120 -7.03 -38.16 28.09
C LYS A 120 -6.79 -39.67 28.08
N GLU A 121 -7.03 -40.31 26.94
CA GLU A 121 -7.04 -41.77 26.78
C GLU A 121 -6.10 -42.16 25.63
N ALA A 122 -4.88 -41.62 25.66
CA ALA A 122 -3.83 -41.79 24.65
C ALA A 122 -3.58 -43.26 24.24
N TRP A 123 -3.78 -44.21 25.17
CA TRP A 123 -3.63 -45.65 24.92
C TRP A 123 -4.62 -46.20 23.88
N ARG A 124 -5.78 -45.55 23.68
CA ARG A 124 -6.74 -45.93 22.62
C ARG A 124 -6.19 -45.71 21.20
N CYS A 125 -5.18 -44.85 21.07
CA CYS A 125 -4.53 -44.52 19.80
C CYS A 125 -3.31 -45.40 19.49
N ALA A 126 -3.06 -46.47 20.26
CA ALA A 126 -1.88 -47.33 20.09
C ALA A 126 -1.74 -47.87 18.67
N GLU A 127 -2.82 -48.39 18.08
CA GLU A 127 -2.81 -48.98 16.73
C GLU A 127 -2.49 -47.94 15.65
N VAL A 128 -3.11 -46.76 15.70
CA VAL A 128 -2.85 -45.70 14.71
C VAL A 128 -1.47 -45.05 14.89
N ALA A 129 -0.98 -44.98 16.12
CA ALA A 129 0.38 -44.51 16.42
C ALA A 129 1.43 -45.50 15.91
N GLU A 130 1.20 -46.80 16.08
CA GLU A 130 2.08 -47.86 15.59
C GLU A 130 2.10 -47.91 14.05
N ALA A 131 0.95 -47.76 13.39
CA ALA A 131 0.88 -47.65 11.93
C ALA A 131 1.72 -46.46 11.41
N TYR A 132 1.61 -45.29 12.04
CA TYR A 132 2.42 -44.13 11.70
C TYR A 132 3.91 -44.38 11.93
N ARG A 133 4.30 -45.00 13.05
CA ARG A 133 5.69 -45.34 13.38
C ARG A 133 6.30 -46.29 12.34
N GLN A 134 5.56 -47.32 11.92
CA GLN A 134 6.04 -48.28 10.93
C GLN A 134 6.25 -47.61 9.57
N CYS A 135 5.28 -46.81 9.12
CA CYS A 135 5.41 -46.10 7.85
C CYS A 135 6.61 -45.14 7.88
N SER A 136 6.72 -44.31 8.92
CA SER A 136 7.81 -43.33 9.04
C SER A 136 9.19 -43.97 9.13
N SER A 137 9.32 -45.10 9.82
CA SER A 137 10.58 -45.89 9.87
C SER A 137 10.98 -46.43 8.48
N ARG A 138 10.02 -46.95 7.70
CA ARG A 138 10.26 -47.42 6.33
C ARG A 138 10.65 -46.26 5.40
N ALA A 139 9.93 -45.15 5.48
CA ALA A 139 10.21 -43.95 4.68
C ALA A 139 11.60 -43.37 4.96
N PHE A 140 12.00 -43.30 6.24
CA PHE A 140 13.31 -42.82 6.64
C PHE A 140 14.44 -43.72 6.11
N SER A 141 14.26 -45.03 6.20
CA SER A 141 15.24 -46.01 5.69
C SER A 141 15.39 -45.92 4.17
N ALA A 142 14.26 -45.79 3.44
CA ALA A 142 14.27 -45.61 2.00
C ALA A 142 14.94 -44.29 1.57
N ALA A 143 14.69 -43.19 2.29
CA ALA A 143 15.32 -41.89 2.02
C ALA A 143 16.84 -41.93 2.22
N ARG A 144 17.33 -42.60 3.27
CA ARG A 144 18.77 -42.80 3.50
C ARG A 144 19.41 -43.64 2.40
N GLY A 145 18.76 -44.71 1.94
CA GLY A 145 19.24 -45.51 0.82
C GLY A 145 19.33 -44.72 -0.48
N ALA A 146 18.31 -43.91 -0.79
CA ALA A 146 18.29 -43.05 -1.96
C ALA A 146 19.33 -41.92 -1.90
N ALA A 147 19.64 -41.39 -0.71
CA ALA A 147 20.69 -40.41 -0.52
C ALA A 147 22.08 -41.01 -0.76
N VAL A 148 22.35 -42.22 -0.25
CA VAL A 148 23.62 -42.92 -0.48
C VAL A 148 23.83 -43.26 -1.96
N ALA A 149 22.78 -43.69 -2.67
CA ALA A 149 22.85 -44.04 -4.09
C ALA A 149 23.04 -42.83 -5.03
N ARG A 150 22.82 -41.59 -4.56
CA ARG A 150 23.05 -40.37 -5.35
C ARG A 150 24.46 -39.79 -5.19
N SER A 151 25.24 -40.28 -4.23
CA SER A 151 26.59 -39.78 -3.92
C SER A 151 27.71 -40.68 -4.44
N GLY A 152 27.38 -41.82 -5.04
CA GLY A 152 28.33 -42.75 -5.67
C GLY A 152 28.08 -42.82 -7.17
#